data_AF-E1F9Q9-F1
#
_entry.id   AF-E1F9Q9-F1
#
_cell.length_a   1.000
_cell.length_b   1.000
_cell.length_c   1.000
_cell.angle_alpha   90.00
_cell.angle_beta   90.00
_cell.angle_gamma   90.00
#
_symmetry.space_group_name_H-M   'P 1'
#
loop_
_entity.id
_entity.type
_entity.pdbx_description
1 polymer ?
#
loop_
_entity_poly.entity_id
_entity_poly.type
_entity_poly.pdbx_seq_one_letter_code
_entity_poly.pdbx_strand_id
1 'polypeptide(L)'
;MPLTFKRTRAFICIDQKPTLLASKKVKKSLGTVTTARHSTVSVQRDSEELIRAIQKLPFSDLLSAHFHLLARAMDIRAFVSSSYFFPRTVEDIIEYMANPSVTLAIKNLLHKLDYTSLRPIQLACFEPILHRSSCIFVSRTAAGKTFAYLLPLLLREGFLNTARAAFSQILVICPTRILCEQVATVTRTCLAALLEFCPRLKFFTVCSVYSGQSQSLVNTSLELANMLVATPGILISRQYTFTGSTVVLDEYDDLLGGSFLDDVKQILKITDEPCSVPTSTFTNLIKGIQIMSTSSKTIPMAQFICVSATMTDEALAQAEFLAFSLSSSTPNLIIHGSLNKIPPNIQHAYLLSSQADTSAAAKEKSISKSSKVTFSSRITSIWHLKQLLEDREIKSEGELIDIVSSGSFYSKCIVFFLLRSQVEENSRKEQQGKTIFRLHGEMQQEIRDEILTRFSEAPSYSGAVLFTTDLGARGLDSKDVDLVISIGFPPTTVSFIHRVGRAGRMGQKSLAVTVVSNRADLLRQIDDCFETSVLE
;
A
#
# COMPACT_ATOMS: atom_id res chain seq x y z
N MET A 1 6.02 -17.12 27.26
CA MET A 1 7.46 -16.77 27.32
C MET A 1 7.70 -15.43 26.64
N PRO A 2 8.64 -14.59 27.10
CA PRO A 2 9.05 -13.39 26.37
C PRO A 2 9.61 -13.77 24.98
N LEU A 3 9.64 -12.81 24.05
CA LEU A 3 10.24 -13.02 22.73
C LEU A 3 11.70 -13.47 22.89
N THR A 4 12.03 -14.61 22.28
CA THR A 4 13.37 -15.18 22.25
C THR A 4 13.74 -15.42 20.80
N PHE A 5 14.53 -14.52 20.23
CA PHE A 5 14.97 -14.67 18.85
C PHE A 5 16.10 -15.70 18.77
N LYS A 6 16.03 -16.63 17.82
CA LYS A 6 17.27 -17.30 17.40
C LYS A 6 18.22 -16.20 16.91
N ARG A 7 19.42 -16.07 17.51
CA ARG A 7 20.41 -15.08 17.06
C ARG A 7 20.55 -15.22 15.55
N THR A 8 20.49 -14.13 14.78
CA THR A 8 20.84 -14.17 13.35
C THR A 8 22.21 -14.81 13.17
N ARG A 9 23.13 -14.63 14.13
CA ARG A 9 24.41 -15.35 14.23
C ARG A 9 24.33 -16.87 14.41
N ALA A 10 23.31 -17.45 15.04
CA ALA A 10 23.13 -18.91 15.12
C ALA A 10 22.67 -19.53 13.80
N PHE A 11 22.11 -18.72 12.88
CA PHE A 11 21.88 -19.10 11.49
C PHE A 11 23.08 -18.78 10.57
N ILE A 12 23.92 -17.80 10.94
CA ILE A 12 25.11 -17.38 10.18
C ILE A 12 26.37 -18.18 10.58
N CYS A 13 26.38 -18.82 11.76
CA CYS A 13 27.57 -19.45 12.34
C CYS A 13 27.36 -20.95 12.50
N ILE A 14 27.56 -21.67 11.40
CA ILE A 14 28.22 -22.95 11.47
C ILE A 14 29.50 -22.79 10.64
N ASP A 15 30.65 -23.05 11.26
CA ASP A 15 31.91 -23.37 10.59
C ASP A 15 31.79 -24.71 9.80
N GLN A 16 30.73 -24.83 8.99
CA GLN A 16 30.57 -25.91 8.04
C GLN A 16 30.97 -25.33 6.68
N LYS A 17 32.15 -25.75 6.22
CA LYS A 17 32.38 -25.87 4.78
C LYS A 17 31.08 -26.40 4.15
N PRO A 18 30.51 -25.73 3.13
CA PRO A 18 29.20 -26.08 2.60
C PRO A 18 29.14 -27.57 2.32
N THR A 19 28.32 -28.29 3.09
CA THR A 19 28.15 -29.73 3.00
C THR A 19 27.70 -30.04 1.58
N LEU A 20 28.51 -30.84 0.89
CA LEU A 20 28.38 -31.14 -0.53
C LEU A 20 27.02 -31.78 -0.83
N LEU A 21 26.03 -30.99 -1.25
CA LEU A 21 24.86 -31.46 -2.01
C LEU A 21 24.18 -30.31 -2.77
N ALA A 22 24.96 -29.49 -3.46
CA ALA A 22 24.46 -28.61 -4.53
C ALA A 22 25.24 -28.94 -5.81
N SER A 23 24.52 -29.27 -6.88
CA SER A 23 25.08 -29.69 -8.16
C SER A 23 26.22 -28.76 -8.64
N LYS A 24 27.25 -29.32 -9.28
CA LYS A 24 28.42 -28.57 -9.79
C LYS A 24 28.05 -27.33 -10.63
N LYS A 25 26.88 -27.33 -11.28
CA LYS A 25 26.34 -26.18 -12.02
C LYS A 25 26.02 -25.00 -11.10
N VAL A 26 25.35 -25.22 -9.98
CA VAL A 26 24.91 -24.16 -9.04
C VAL A 26 26.11 -23.48 -8.37
N LYS A 27 27.15 -24.24 -7.99
CA LYS A 27 28.41 -23.67 -7.45
C LYS A 27 29.15 -22.77 -8.44
N LYS A 28 29.16 -23.14 -9.73
CA LYS A 28 29.86 -22.36 -10.77
C LYS A 28 29.17 -21.02 -10.99
N SER A 29 27.83 -21.01 -11.02
CA SER A 29 27.01 -19.79 -11.18
C SER A 29 27.09 -18.87 -9.96
N LEU A 30 27.04 -19.42 -8.73
CA LEU A 30 27.14 -18.65 -7.47
C LEU A 30 28.54 -18.07 -7.25
N GLY A 31 29.60 -18.80 -7.62
CA GLY A 31 30.98 -18.33 -7.50
C GLY A 31 31.27 -17.07 -8.32
N THR A 32 30.68 -16.96 -9.53
CA THR A 32 30.76 -15.77 -10.39
C THR A 32 30.11 -14.53 -9.76
N VAL A 33 29.02 -14.71 -9.00
CA VAL A 33 28.26 -13.62 -8.35
C VAL A 33 29.01 -13.06 -7.15
N THR A 34 29.72 -13.92 -6.40
CA THR A 34 30.55 -13.48 -5.27
C THR A 34 31.81 -12.70 -5.66
N THR A 35 32.27 -12.81 -6.91
CA THR A 35 33.55 -12.20 -7.36
C THR A 35 33.38 -10.98 -8.27
N ALA A 36 32.19 -10.75 -8.85
CA ALA A 36 31.97 -9.63 -9.75
C ALA A 36 31.59 -8.35 -8.98
N ARG A 37 32.44 -7.32 -9.05
CA ARG A 37 32.01 -5.94 -8.78
C ARG A 37 30.96 -5.60 -9.83
N HIS A 38 29.69 -5.61 -9.43
CA HIS A 38 28.55 -5.44 -10.33
C HIS A 38 28.52 -4.05 -10.98
N SER A 39 29.14 -3.92 -12.16
CA SER A 39 28.82 -2.90 -13.16
C SER A 39 27.54 -3.30 -13.91
N THR A 40 26.74 -2.31 -14.27
CA THR A 40 25.27 -2.32 -14.25
C THR A 40 24.52 -2.85 -15.47
N VAL A 41 25.12 -3.42 -16.51
CA VAL A 41 24.42 -3.46 -17.82
C VAL A 41 24.30 -4.84 -18.53
N SER A 42 25.01 -5.90 -18.14
CA SER A 42 25.10 -7.09 -19.03
C SER A 42 24.36 -8.38 -18.61
N VAL A 43 23.48 -8.38 -17.60
CA VAL A 43 22.95 -9.65 -17.05
C VAL A 43 21.45 -9.61 -16.77
N GLN A 44 20.61 -9.69 -17.81
CA GLN A 44 19.16 -9.92 -17.64
C GLN A 44 18.77 -11.40 -17.81
N ARG A 45 19.52 -12.20 -18.60
CA ARG A 45 19.21 -13.64 -18.79
C ARG A 45 19.75 -14.54 -17.68
N ASP A 46 20.95 -14.30 -17.15
CA ASP A 46 21.49 -15.15 -16.08
C ASP A 46 20.86 -14.88 -14.70
N SER A 47 20.17 -13.74 -14.52
CA SER A 47 19.52 -13.42 -13.24
C SER A 47 18.31 -14.31 -12.95
N GLU A 48 17.51 -14.69 -13.94
CA GLU A 48 16.33 -15.52 -13.71
C GLU A 48 16.67 -16.98 -13.40
N GLU A 49 17.61 -17.57 -14.13
CA GLU A 49 18.08 -18.93 -13.83
C GLU A 49 18.77 -18.98 -12.46
N LEU A 50 19.53 -17.93 -12.11
CA LEU A 50 20.17 -17.80 -10.81
C LEU A 50 19.14 -17.62 -9.69
N ILE A 51 18.08 -16.83 -9.90
CA ILE A 51 16.96 -16.69 -8.98
C ILE A 51 16.24 -18.03 -8.77
N ARG A 52 15.90 -18.75 -9.86
CA ARG A 52 15.27 -20.07 -9.79
C ARG A 52 16.18 -21.10 -9.12
N ALA A 53 17.50 -20.98 -9.26
CA ALA A 53 18.47 -21.82 -8.57
C ALA A 53 18.56 -21.49 -7.07
N ILE A 54 18.59 -20.21 -6.71
CA ILE A 54 18.60 -19.74 -5.32
C ILE A 54 17.31 -20.14 -4.58
N GLN A 55 16.16 -20.07 -5.24
CA GLN A 55 14.87 -20.52 -4.68
C GLN A 55 14.84 -22.01 -4.33
N LYS A 56 15.67 -22.82 -5.00
CA LYS A 56 15.78 -24.27 -4.76
C LYS A 56 16.79 -24.63 -3.66
N LEU A 57 17.52 -23.66 -3.12
CA LEU A 57 18.50 -23.91 -2.06
C LEU A 57 17.85 -23.97 -0.66
N PRO A 58 18.33 -24.88 0.21
CA PRO A 58 18.02 -24.86 1.64
C PRO A 58 18.36 -23.50 2.25
N PHE A 59 17.58 -23.04 3.24
CA PHE A 59 17.80 -21.74 3.88
C PHE A 59 19.20 -21.60 4.51
N SER A 60 19.74 -22.70 5.04
CA SER A 60 21.10 -22.81 5.58
C SER A 60 22.20 -22.48 4.58
N ASP A 61 21.91 -22.61 3.28
CA ASP A 61 22.88 -22.51 2.21
C ASP A 61 22.88 -21.10 1.58
N LEU A 62 22.03 -20.20 2.08
CA LEU A 62 21.88 -18.83 1.61
C LEU A 62 22.81 -17.87 2.36
N LEU A 63 23.75 -17.27 1.65
CA LEU A 63 24.56 -16.15 2.13
C LEU A 63 23.74 -14.85 2.13
N SER A 64 24.15 -13.86 2.93
CA SER A 64 23.55 -12.50 2.96
C SER A 64 23.37 -11.89 1.56
N ALA A 65 24.32 -12.16 0.65
CA ALA A 65 24.25 -11.67 -0.73
C ALA A 65 23.12 -12.31 -1.56
N HIS A 66 22.75 -13.56 -1.27
CA HIS A 66 21.64 -14.25 -1.95
C HIS A 66 20.28 -13.67 -1.56
N PHE A 67 20.16 -13.07 -0.38
CA PHE A 67 18.93 -12.37 0.04
C PHE A 67 18.67 -11.12 -0.79
N HIS A 68 19.71 -10.39 -1.22
CA HIS A 68 19.54 -9.27 -2.17
C HIS A 68 19.03 -9.75 -3.54
N LEU A 69 19.45 -10.94 -3.99
CA LEU A 69 18.97 -11.57 -5.21
C LEU A 69 17.54 -12.13 -5.09
N LEU A 70 17.19 -12.71 -3.94
CA LEU A 70 15.83 -13.15 -3.61
C LEU A 70 14.87 -11.98 -3.47
N ALA A 71 15.28 -10.91 -2.81
CA ALA A 71 14.52 -9.68 -2.75
C ALA A 71 14.27 -9.19 -4.18
N ARG A 72 15.32 -9.10 -5.02
CA ARG A 72 15.17 -8.75 -6.44
C ARG A 72 14.24 -9.69 -7.22
N ALA A 73 14.20 -10.98 -6.90
CA ALA A 73 13.27 -11.95 -7.49
C ALA A 73 11.81 -11.71 -7.10
N MET A 74 11.58 -11.27 -5.87
CA MET A 74 10.26 -10.90 -5.36
C MET A 74 9.90 -9.44 -5.69
N ASP A 75 10.70 -8.80 -6.55
CA ASP A 75 10.65 -7.36 -6.85
C ASP A 75 10.74 -6.48 -5.59
N ILE A 76 11.38 -7.00 -4.54
CA ILE A 76 11.70 -6.29 -3.31
C ILE A 76 13.10 -5.68 -3.41
N ARG A 77 13.21 -4.37 -3.30
CA ARG A 77 14.48 -3.68 -3.10
C ARG A 77 14.57 -3.27 -1.64
N ALA A 78 15.28 -4.07 -0.85
CA ALA A 78 15.53 -3.77 0.56
C ALA A 78 16.98 -3.32 0.74
N PHE A 79 17.18 -2.06 1.14
CA PHE A 79 18.45 -1.57 1.65
C PHE A 79 18.44 -1.73 3.16
N VAL A 80 18.93 -2.88 3.62
CA VAL A 80 19.03 -3.17 5.06
C VAL A 80 20.49 -3.24 5.44
N SER A 81 20.84 -2.56 6.54
CA SER A 81 22.17 -2.71 7.14
C SER A 81 22.42 -4.18 7.54
N SER A 82 23.67 -4.63 7.47
CA SER A 82 24.05 -6.05 7.53
C SER A 82 23.43 -6.83 8.70
N SER A 83 23.00 -8.07 8.43
CA SER A 83 22.33 -9.04 9.34
C SER A 83 20.79 -9.06 9.32
N TYR A 84 20.18 -8.74 8.17
CA TYR A 84 18.74 -8.80 7.97
C TYR A 84 18.22 -10.23 7.74
N PHE A 85 17.24 -10.65 8.54
CA PHE A 85 16.50 -11.87 8.28
C PHE A 85 15.29 -11.57 7.37
N PHE A 86 15.30 -12.13 6.16
CA PHE A 86 14.18 -12.03 5.22
C PHE A 86 13.38 -13.34 5.23
N PRO A 87 12.20 -13.38 5.88
CA PRO A 87 11.35 -14.57 5.82
C PRO A 87 10.75 -14.72 4.41
N ARG A 88 10.73 -15.95 3.89
CA ARG A 88 10.09 -16.29 2.60
C ARG A 88 8.69 -16.84 2.82
N THR A 89 8.44 -17.38 4.00
CA THR A 89 7.21 -18.05 4.40
C THR A 89 6.83 -17.69 5.84
N VAL A 90 5.63 -18.09 6.23
CA VAL A 90 5.17 -17.98 7.62
C VAL A 90 5.99 -18.89 8.52
N GLU A 91 6.38 -20.05 8.00
CA GLU A 91 7.23 -21.02 8.69
C GLU A 91 8.59 -20.42 9.05
N ASP A 92 9.17 -19.60 8.16
CA ASP A 92 10.41 -18.88 8.45
C ASP A 92 10.24 -17.91 9.64
N ILE A 93 9.11 -17.17 9.70
CA ILE A 93 8.79 -16.29 10.83
C ILE A 93 8.65 -17.10 12.13
N ILE A 94 7.91 -18.21 12.07
CA ILE A 94 7.69 -19.11 13.20
C ILE A 94 9.03 -19.63 13.72
N GLU A 95 9.92 -20.07 12.82
CA GLU A 95 11.23 -20.58 13.18
C GLU A 95 12.12 -19.49 13.79
N TYR A 96 12.08 -18.28 13.22
CA TYR A 96 12.84 -17.12 13.68
C TYR A 96 12.50 -16.72 15.11
N MET A 97 11.20 -16.69 15.42
CA MET A 97 10.71 -16.30 16.74
C MET A 97 10.89 -17.37 17.80
N ALA A 98 11.09 -18.63 17.40
CA ALA A 98 11.37 -19.79 18.26
C ALA A 98 10.52 -19.87 19.54
N ASN A 99 9.27 -19.41 19.49
CA ASN A 99 8.36 -19.31 20.63
C ASN A 99 7.04 -20.03 20.29
N PRO A 100 6.73 -21.15 20.98
CA PRO A 100 5.52 -21.94 20.70
C PRO A 100 4.21 -21.14 20.82
N SER A 101 4.12 -20.20 21.76
CA SER A 101 2.93 -19.36 21.92
C SER A 101 2.74 -18.43 20.73
N VAL A 102 3.83 -17.86 20.20
CA VAL A 102 3.76 -17.02 19.00
C VAL A 102 3.38 -17.85 17.77
N THR A 103 3.92 -19.07 17.68
CA THR A 103 3.62 -20.00 16.58
C THR A 103 2.12 -20.26 16.48
N LEU A 104 1.49 -20.57 17.61
CA LEU A 104 0.05 -20.81 17.68
C LEU A 104 -0.75 -19.53 17.38
N ALA A 105 -0.30 -18.39 17.90
CA ALA A 105 -0.93 -17.10 17.66
C ALA A 105 -0.97 -16.73 16.17
N ILE A 106 0.16 -16.87 15.47
CA ILE A 106 0.26 -16.58 14.02
C ILE A 106 -0.61 -17.55 13.22
N LYS A 107 -0.56 -18.86 13.53
CA LYS A 107 -1.39 -19.85 12.83
C LYS A 107 -2.89 -19.58 13.01
N ASN A 108 -3.35 -19.27 14.23
CA ASN A 108 -4.75 -18.90 14.48
C ASN A 108 -5.15 -17.61 13.76
N LEU A 109 -4.27 -16.60 13.78
CA LEU A 109 -4.49 -15.34 13.09
C LEU A 109 -4.69 -15.55 11.59
N LEU A 110 -3.78 -16.28 10.94
CA LEU A 110 -3.88 -16.55 9.51
C LEU A 110 -5.13 -17.36 9.16
N HIS A 111 -5.47 -18.36 9.98
CA HIS A 111 -6.70 -19.12 9.80
C HIS A 111 -7.95 -18.24 9.93
N LYS A 112 -8.03 -17.38 10.95
CA LYS A 112 -9.18 -16.46 11.15
C LYS A 112 -9.28 -15.37 10.08
N LEU A 113 -8.18 -15.03 9.43
CA LEU A 113 -8.13 -14.05 8.34
C LEU A 113 -8.29 -14.70 6.95
N ASP A 114 -8.48 -16.02 6.87
CA ASP A 114 -8.48 -16.79 5.62
C ASP A 114 -7.22 -16.57 4.76
N TYR A 115 -6.07 -16.40 5.41
CA TYR A 115 -4.79 -16.20 4.74
C TYR A 115 -4.04 -17.54 4.63
N THR A 116 -3.81 -17.99 3.41
CA THR A 116 -2.98 -19.16 3.13
C THR A 116 -1.49 -18.86 3.21
N SER A 117 -1.10 -17.61 2.93
CA SER A 117 0.30 -17.16 2.96
C SER A 117 0.37 -15.64 3.17
N LEU A 118 1.46 -15.16 3.76
CA LEU A 118 1.78 -13.74 3.81
C LEU A 118 2.31 -13.24 2.47
N ARG A 119 2.01 -11.98 2.17
CA ARG A 119 2.50 -11.31 0.96
C ARG A 119 3.95 -10.84 1.14
N PRO A 120 4.71 -10.63 0.06
CA PRO A 120 6.13 -10.33 0.17
C PRO A 120 6.44 -9.10 1.02
N ILE A 121 5.65 -8.02 0.90
CA ILE A 121 5.84 -6.83 1.76
C ILE A 121 5.56 -7.12 3.24
N GLN A 122 4.58 -8.00 3.56
CA GLN A 122 4.26 -8.38 4.93
C GLN A 122 5.38 -9.21 5.58
N LEU A 123 6.07 -10.02 4.78
CA LEU A 123 7.25 -10.77 5.19
C LEU A 123 8.46 -9.83 5.38
N ALA A 124 8.72 -8.95 4.42
CA ALA A 124 9.86 -8.03 4.44
C ALA A 124 9.85 -7.08 5.64
N CYS A 125 8.68 -6.53 5.96
CA CYS A 125 8.54 -5.59 7.07
C CYS A 125 8.67 -6.26 8.46
N PHE A 126 8.64 -7.58 8.54
CA PHE A 126 8.49 -8.30 9.80
C PHE A 126 9.65 -8.04 10.78
N GLU A 127 10.88 -8.35 10.37
CA GLU A 127 12.06 -8.29 11.23
C GLU A 127 12.44 -6.85 11.67
N PRO A 128 12.45 -5.82 10.78
CA PRO A 128 12.82 -4.46 11.16
C PRO A 128 11.85 -3.86 12.17
N ILE A 129 10.55 -4.15 12.00
CA ILE A 129 9.53 -3.63 12.91
C ILE A 129 9.66 -4.25 14.29
N LEU A 130 9.89 -5.56 14.34
CA LEU A 130 10.04 -6.33 15.57
C LEU A 130 11.24 -5.84 16.39
N HIS A 131 12.35 -5.46 15.72
CA HIS A 131 13.55 -4.89 16.34
C HIS A 131 13.51 -3.39 16.62
N ARG A 132 12.35 -2.74 16.46
CA ARG A 132 12.19 -1.29 16.66
C ARG A 132 13.05 -0.43 15.70
N SER A 133 13.47 -0.98 14.56
CA SER A 133 14.18 -0.21 13.53
C SER A 133 13.22 0.69 12.78
N SER A 134 13.63 1.94 12.53
CA SER A 134 12.89 2.84 11.65
C SER A 134 12.92 2.32 10.22
N CYS A 135 11.84 2.50 9.48
CA CYS A 135 11.70 1.93 8.15
C CYS A 135 10.73 2.71 7.26
N ILE A 136 11.00 2.69 5.96
CA ILE A 136 10.16 3.26 4.92
C ILE A 136 9.78 2.12 3.98
N PHE A 137 8.48 1.91 3.84
CA PHE A 137 7.89 0.86 3.04
C PHE A 137 7.16 1.47 1.86
N VAL A 138 7.61 1.11 0.66
CA VAL A 138 6.94 1.53 -0.57
C VAL A 138 6.45 0.30 -1.30
N SER A 139 5.15 0.16 -1.43
CA SER A 139 4.56 -0.98 -2.11
C SER A 139 3.22 -0.58 -2.70
N ARG A 140 2.83 -1.21 -3.80
CA ARG A 140 1.55 -0.94 -4.48
C ARG A 140 0.36 -0.89 -3.52
N THR A 141 -0.64 -0.09 -3.88
CA THR A 141 -1.96 -0.12 -3.24
C THR A 141 -2.50 -1.55 -3.23
N ALA A 142 -3.21 -1.90 -2.16
CA ALA A 142 -3.73 -3.24 -1.94
C ALA A 142 -2.66 -4.36 -1.86
N ALA A 143 -1.37 -4.05 -1.64
CA ALA A 143 -0.34 -5.04 -1.28
C ALA A 143 -0.45 -5.55 0.16
N GLY A 144 -1.35 -4.97 0.98
CA GLY A 144 -1.57 -5.40 2.36
C GLY A 144 -0.61 -4.72 3.35
N LYS A 145 -0.27 -3.46 3.08
CA LYS A 145 0.69 -2.64 3.85
C LYS A 145 0.26 -2.44 5.30
N THR A 146 -1.03 -2.20 5.54
CA THR A 146 -1.59 -2.08 6.89
C THR A 146 -1.28 -3.32 7.74
N PHE A 147 -1.57 -4.50 7.22
CA PHE A 147 -1.24 -5.75 7.93
C PHE A 147 0.27 -5.98 8.07
N ALA A 148 1.08 -5.51 7.11
CA ALA A 148 2.53 -5.64 7.12
C ALA A 148 3.18 -4.99 8.35
N TYR A 149 2.67 -3.83 8.80
CA TYR A 149 3.15 -3.21 10.03
C TYR A 149 2.39 -3.68 11.29
N LEU A 150 1.08 -3.92 11.20
CA LEU A 150 0.29 -4.30 12.36
C LEU A 150 0.71 -5.64 12.96
N LEU A 151 0.97 -6.65 12.13
CA LEU A 151 1.33 -7.99 12.60
C LEU A 151 2.56 -7.98 13.53
N PRO A 152 3.75 -7.51 13.10
CA PRO A 152 4.92 -7.48 13.97
C PRO A 152 4.76 -6.53 15.17
N LEU A 153 4.02 -5.41 15.04
CA LEU A 153 3.75 -4.52 16.18
C LEU A 153 2.92 -5.22 17.26
N LEU A 154 1.79 -5.84 16.90
CA LEU A 154 0.90 -6.50 17.85
C LEU A 154 1.57 -7.71 18.52
N LEU A 155 2.35 -8.49 17.76
CA LEU A 155 3.15 -9.56 18.34
C LEU A 155 4.20 -9.02 19.31
N ARG A 156 4.90 -7.93 18.95
CA ARG A 156 5.85 -7.30 19.85
C ARG A 156 5.19 -6.92 21.18
N GLU A 157 4.11 -6.13 21.13
CA GLU A 157 3.41 -5.65 22.33
C GLU A 157 2.79 -6.79 23.14
N GLY A 158 2.27 -7.83 22.49
CA GLY A 158 1.73 -9.03 23.16
C GLY A 158 2.75 -9.82 23.97
N PHE A 159 4.05 -9.70 23.68
CA PHE A 159 5.11 -10.54 24.26
C PHE A 159 6.24 -9.75 24.98
N LEU A 160 6.17 -8.41 25.14
CA LEU A 160 7.17 -7.59 25.88
C LEU A 160 7.33 -7.99 27.37
N ASN A 161 8.54 -7.87 27.95
CA ASN A 161 8.83 -8.34 29.33
C ASN A 161 8.43 -7.31 30.42
N THR A 162 7.93 -7.80 31.56
CA THR A 162 7.04 -7.08 32.50
C THR A 162 7.71 -6.12 33.50
N ALA A 163 9.04 -6.05 33.57
CA ALA A 163 9.67 -5.48 34.77
C ALA A 163 9.54 -3.94 34.91
N ARG A 164 9.47 -3.16 33.81
CA ARG A 164 9.32 -1.69 33.82
C ARG A 164 8.78 -1.11 32.49
N ALA A 165 7.88 -1.80 31.80
CA ALA A 165 7.37 -1.29 30.53
C ALA A 165 6.29 -0.22 30.77
N ALA A 166 6.66 1.05 30.68
CA ALA A 166 5.69 2.08 30.32
C ALA A 166 4.92 1.57 29.08
N PHE A 167 3.59 1.64 29.08
CA PHE A 167 2.80 1.23 27.92
C PHE A 167 3.35 1.94 26.69
N SER A 168 3.88 1.17 25.73
CA SER A 168 4.39 1.70 24.48
C SER A 168 3.20 2.26 23.71
N GLN A 169 3.01 3.58 23.74
CA GLN A 169 2.03 4.22 22.89
C GLN A 169 2.49 4.14 21.44
N ILE A 170 1.60 3.63 20.59
CA ILE A 170 1.75 3.59 19.14
C ILE A 170 0.80 4.63 18.57
N LEU A 171 1.30 5.54 17.73
CA LEU A 171 0.47 6.47 16.98
C LEU A 171 0.50 6.11 15.50
N VAL A 172 -0.66 5.83 14.92
CA VAL A 172 -0.83 5.67 13.47
C VAL A 172 -1.52 6.91 12.94
N ILE A 173 -0.83 7.67 12.09
CA ILE A 173 -1.39 8.84 11.43
C ILE A 173 -1.85 8.44 10.04
N CYS A 174 -3.11 8.73 9.74
CA CYS A 174 -3.74 8.46 8.44
C CYS A 174 -4.27 9.77 7.84
N PRO A 175 -4.22 9.96 6.51
CA PRO A 175 -4.70 11.17 5.85
C PRO A 175 -6.23 11.33 5.89
N THR A 176 -6.98 10.24 6.09
CA THR A 176 -8.45 10.26 6.05
C THR A 176 -9.08 9.50 7.21
N ARG A 177 -10.29 9.90 7.58
CA ARG A 177 -11.13 9.19 8.56
C ARG A 177 -11.38 7.73 8.16
N ILE A 178 -11.72 7.50 6.89
CA ILE A 178 -12.03 6.16 6.38
C ILE A 178 -10.82 5.24 6.57
N LEU A 179 -9.62 5.73 6.26
CA LEU A 179 -8.40 4.95 6.51
C LEU A 179 -8.19 4.71 8.01
N CYS A 180 -8.46 5.69 8.88
CA CYS A 180 -8.39 5.49 10.33
C CYS A 180 -9.31 4.34 10.80
N GLU A 181 -10.57 4.35 10.35
CA GLU A 181 -11.55 3.32 10.70
C GLU A 181 -11.15 1.94 10.16
N GLN A 182 -10.57 1.89 8.95
CA GLN A 182 -10.05 0.65 8.37
C GLN A 182 -8.88 0.09 9.16
N VAL A 183 -7.86 0.91 9.44
CA VAL A 183 -6.71 0.49 10.25
C VAL A 183 -7.19 0.01 11.62
N ALA A 184 -8.08 0.76 12.29
CA ALA A 184 -8.62 0.38 13.58
C ALA A 184 -9.41 -0.94 13.53
N THR A 185 -10.20 -1.17 12.47
CA THR A 185 -10.94 -2.41 12.26
C THR A 185 -10.01 -3.59 12.06
N VAL A 186 -9.03 -3.48 11.15
CA VAL A 186 -8.02 -4.53 10.92
C VAL A 186 -7.26 -4.82 12.22
N THR A 187 -6.89 -3.79 12.98
CA THR A 187 -6.21 -3.95 14.26
C THR A 187 -7.06 -4.72 15.26
N ARG A 188 -8.35 -4.37 15.40
CA ARG A 188 -9.27 -5.08 16.31
C ARG A 188 -9.47 -6.54 15.91
N THR A 189 -9.60 -6.83 14.61
CA THR A 189 -9.68 -8.21 14.12
C THR A 189 -8.41 -9.00 14.45
N CYS A 190 -7.24 -8.40 14.25
CA CYS A 190 -5.97 -9.02 14.60
C CYS A 190 -5.85 -9.26 16.11
N LEU A 191 -6.23 -8.28 16.93
CA LEU A 191 -6.27 -8.43 18.39
C LEU A 191 -7.18 -9.58 18.80
N ALA A 192 -8.42 -9.63 18.31
CA ALA A 192 -9.36 -10.69 18.63
C ALA A 192 -8.83 -12.10 18.29
N ALA A 193 -8.08 -12.21 17.19
CA ALA A 193 -7.45 -13.47 16.80
C ALA A 193 -6.24 -13.84 17.68
N LEU A 194 -5.48 -12.85 18.14
CA LEU A 194 -4.27 -13.03 18.95
C LEU A 194 -4.57 -13.18 20.46
N LEU A 195 -5.70 -12.67 20.96
CA LEU A 195 -6.04 -12.64 22.40
C LEU A 195 -5.94 -14.00 23.10
N GLU A 196 -6.33 -15.06 22.40
CA GLU A 196 -6.30 -16.45 22.89
C GLU A 196 -4.88 -16.91 23.26
N PHE A 197 -3.88 -16.48 22.50
CA PHE A 197 -2.48 -16.89 22.66
C PHE A 197 -1.59 -15.80 23.27
N CYS A 198 -2.09 -14.57 23.32
CA CYS A 198 -1.42 -13.39 23.83
C CYS A 198 -2.30 -12.70 24.90
N PRO A 199 -2.46 -13.27 26.12
CA PRO A 199 -3.36 -12.72 27.14
C PRO A 199 -3.04 -11.26 27.53
N ARG A 200 -1.79 -10.82 27.33
CA ARG A 200 -1.36 -9.44 27.58
C ARG A 200 -2.06 -8.42 26.67
N LEU A 201 -2.50 -8.84 25.48
CA LEU A 201 -3.27 -7.99 24.59
C LEU A 201 -4.68 -7.68 25.12
N LYS A 202 -5.14 -8.35 26.19
CA LYS A 202 -6.44 -8.06 26.82
C LYS A 202 -6.56 -6.62 27.31
N PHE A 203 -5.44 -6.00 27.68
CA PHE A 203 -5.38 -4.61 28.13
C PHE A 203 -4.93 -3.65 27.02
N PHE A 204 -4.69 -4.16 25.80
CA PHE A 204 -4.24 -3.35 24.69
C PHE A 204 -5.43 -2.67 24.01
N THR A 205 -5.57 -1.38 24.26
CA THR A 205 -6.68 -0.55 23.80
C THR A 205 -6.33 0.15 22.49
N VAL A 206 -7.20 0.01 21.49
CA VAL A 206 -7.06 0.68 20.18
C VAL A 206 -8.21 1.67 20.01
N CYS A 207 -7.85 2.94 19.87
CA CYS A 207 -8.82 4.01 19.63
C CYS A 207 -8.56 4.69 18.29
N SER A 208 -9.64 5.06 17.61
CA SER A 208 -9.59 5.84 16.37
C SER A 208 -10.15 7.23 16.61
N VAL A 209 -9.38 8.27 16.33
CA VAL A 209 -9.73 9.68 16.58
C VAL A 209 -9.67 10.47 15.28
N TYR A 210 -10.78 11.11 14.91
CA TYR A 210 -10.90 11.91 13.69
C TYR A 210 -12.00 12.96 13.84
N SER A 211 -12.02 13.94 12.95
CA SER A 211 -13.04 14.99 12.93
C SER A 211 -14.46 14.42 12.77
N GLY A 212 -15.41 14.99 13.51
CA GLY A 212 -16.83 14.58 13.50
C GLY A 212 -17.23 13.67 14.67
N GLN A 213 -16.30 13.23 15.50
CA GLN A 213 -16.62 12.49 16.74
C GLN A 213 -17.01 13.43 17.89
N SER A 214 -17.77 12.92 18.86
CA SER A 214 -18.10 13.68 20.07
C SER A 214 -16.85 13.97 20.89
N GLN A 215 -16.80 15.15 21.52
CA GLN A 215 -15.61 15.59 22.24
C GLN A 215 -15.26 14.68 23.42
N SER A 216 -16.27 14.14 24.10
CA SER A 216 -16.07 13.19 25.20
C SER A 216 -15.37 11.92 24.72
N LEU A 217 -15.82 11.33 23.60
CA LEU A 217 -15.19 10.14 23.02
C LEU A 217 -13.76 10.42 22.57
N VAL A 218 -13.50 11.58 21.97
CA VAL A 218 -12.15 11.98 21.56
C VAL A 218 -11.22 12.06 22.76
N ASN A 219 -11.60 12.79 23.81
CA ASN A 219 -10.75 12.96 25.00
C ASN A 219 -10.46 11.62 25.69
N THR A 220 -11.49 10.79 25.90
CA THR A 220 -11.34 9.44 26.46
C THR A 220 -10.42 8.57 25.59
N SER A 221 -10.54 8.66 24.27
CA SER A 221 -9.70 7.92 23.33
C SER A 221 -8.23 8.33 23.38
N LEU A 222 -7.95 9.64 23.50
CA LEU A 222 -6.58 10.17 23.60
C LEU A 222 -5.90 9.74 24.91
N GLU A 223 -6.66 9.60 25.99
CA GLU A 223 -6.15 9.19 27.31
C GLU A 223 -5.92 7.67 27.42
N LEU A 224 -6.83 6.85 26.89
CA LEU A 224 -6.82 5.40 27.13
C LEU A 224 -6.06 4.58 26.08
N ALA A 225 -5.78 5.14 24.90
CA ALA A 225 -5.21 4.37 23.80
C ALA A 225 -3.77 3.90 24.06
N ASN A 226 -3.54 2.60 23.86
CA ASN A 226 -2.20 2.05 23.65
C ASN A 226 -1.79 2.16 22.18
N MET A 227 -2.75 2.00 21.27
CA MET A 227 -2.59 2.36 19.86
C MET A 227 -3.66 3.38 19.48
N LEU A 228 -3.22 4.58 19.13
CA LEU A 228 -4.06 5.66 18.67
C LEU A 228 -3.95 5.74 17.14
N VAL A 229 -5.07 5.59 16.44
CA VAL A 229 -5.16 5.78 14.99
C VAL A 229 -5.88 7.09 14.74
N ALA A 230 -5.26 8.07 14.08
CA ALA A 230 -5.86 9.40 13.97
C ALA A 230 -5.51 10.18 12.71
N THR A 231 -6.34 11.17 12.40
CA THR A 231 -6.01 12.17 11.38
C THR A 231 -5.18 13.32 11.99
N PRO A 232 -4.28 13.99 11.24
CA PRO A 232 -3.46 15.06 11.79
C PRO A 232 -4.27 16.22 12.39
N GLY A 233 -5.27 16.72 11.67
CA GLY A 233 -6.02 17.92 12.07
C GLY A 233 -6.74 17.80 13.41
N ILE A 234 -7.30 16.63 13.76
CA ILE A 234 -7.97 16.45 15.06
C ILE A 234 -6.94 16.45 16.20
N LEU A 235 -5.75 15.88 15.99
CA LEU A 235 -4.68 15.86 17.00
C LEU A 235 -4.18 17.28 17.28
N ILE A 236 -3.97 18.07 16.22
CA ILE A 236 -3.61 19.50 16.34
C ILE A 236 -4.69 20.29 17.07
N SER A 237 -5.96 20.09 16.72
CA SER A 237 -7.08 20.79 17.38
C SER A 237 -7.15 20.52 18.89
N ARG A 238 -6.61 19.37 19.34
CA ARG A 238 -6.53 18.95 20.74
C ARG A 238 -5.18 19.22 21.38
N GLN A 239 -4.28 19.92 20.67
CA GLN A 239 -2.90 20.19 21.10
C GLN A 239 -2.18 18.89 21.52
N TYR A 240 -2.53 17.78 20.88
CA TYR A 240 -1.98 16.47 21.21
C TYR A 240 -0.51 16.43 20.81
N THR A 241 0.34 16.08 21.78
CA THR A 241 1.75 15.78 21.56
C THR A 241 1.95 14.28 21.70
N PHE A 242 2.58 13.68 20.71
CA PHE A 242 2.98 12.29 20.83
C PHE A 242 4.22 12.13 21.71
N THR A 243 4.15 11.24 22.70
CA THR A 243 5.25 10.87 23.61
C THR A 243 5.52 9.37 23.65
N GLY A 244 4.86 8.61 22.76
CA GLY A 244 4.98 7.17 22.66
C GLY A 244 6.27 6.71 21.98
N SER A 245 6.36 5.40 21.73
CA SER A 245 7.60 4.77 21.26
C SER A 245 7.58 4.38 19.78
N THR A 246 6.43 4.47 19.11
CA THR A 246 6.32 4.11 17.68
C THR A 246 5.31 5.01 16.99
N VAL A 247 5.74 5.64 15.89
CA VAL A 247 4.85 6.36 14.98
C VAL A 247 4.80 5.64 13.64
N VAL A 248 3.59 5.53 13.08
CA VAL A 248 3.33 5.02 11.74
C VAL A 248 2.67 6.13 10.93
N LEU A 249 3.20 6.44 9.75
CA LEU A 249 2.54 7.29 8.75
C LEU A 249 2.00 6.38 7.65
N ASP A 250 0.68 6.18 7.59
CA ASP A 250 0.02 5.33 6.59
C ASP A 250 -0.53 6.16 5.44
N GLU A 251 -0.31 5.71 4.20
CA GLU A 251 -0.52 6.48 2.95
C GLU A 251 0.20 7.85 3.01
N TYR A 252 1.52 7.80 3.22
CA TYR A 252 2.36 9.00 3.41
C TYR A 252 2.33 9.96 2.21
N ASP A 253 2.24 9.45 0.99
CA ASP A 253 2.07 10.27 -0.22
C ASP A 253 0.85 11.21 -0.14
N ASP A 254 -0.24 10.76 0.47
CA ASP A 254 -1.41 11.60 0.72
C ASP A 254 -1.21 12.58 1.90
N LEU A 255 -0.33 12.27 2.87
CA LEU A 255 0.03 13.15 3.98
C LEU A 255 0.98 14.30 3.59
N LEU A 256 1.64 14.20 2.42
CA LEU A 256 2.47 15.28 1.86
C LEU A 256 1.66 16.46 1.33
N GLY A 257 0.37 16.25 1.04
CA GLY A 257 -0.50 17.30 0.49
C GLY A 257 -1.05 18.24 1.55
N GLY A 258 -1.15 19.54 1.22
CA GLY A 258 -1.77 20.54 2.08
C GLY A 258 -0.94 20.88 3.31
N SER A 259 -1.60 21.10 4.46
CA SER A 259 -0.95 21.41 5.75
C SER A 259 -0.61 20.18 6.60
N PHE A 260 -0.95 18.97 6.13
CA PHE A 260 -0.84 17.76 6.96
C PHE A 260 0.60 17.44 7.38
N LEU A 261 1.58 17.72 6.52
CA LEU A 261 2.98 17.48 6.87
C LEU A 261 3.42 18.36 8.05
N ASP A 262 3.03 19.63 8.05
CA ASP A 262 3.34 20.56 9.13
C ASP A 262 2.62 20.16 10.43
N ASP A 263 1.36 19.74 10.32
CA ASP A 263 0.59 19.17 11.43
C ASP A 263 1.32 17.94 12.02
N VAL A 264 1.82 17.03 11.16
CA VAL A 264 2.57 15.84 11.59
C VAL A 264 3.87 16.24 12.31
N LYS A 265 4.65 17.18 11.76
CA LYS A 265 5.87 17.68 12.41
C LYS A 265 5.55 18.25 13.79
N GLN A 266 4.49 19.03 13.92
CA GLN A 266 4.06 19.61 15.19
C GLN A 266 3.62 18.55 16.21
N ILE A 267 2.81 17.57 15.81
CA ILE A 267 2.40 16.43 16.66
C ILE A 267 3.61 15.68 17.22
N LEU A 268 4.63 15.53 16.39
CA LEU A 268 5.86 14.79 16.70
C LEU A 268 6.95 15.66 17.33
N LYS A 269 6.70 16.97 17.54
CA LYS A 269 7.66 17.96 18.04
C LYS A 269 8.96 18.01 17.23
N ILE A 270 8.86 17.82 15.92
CA ILE A 270 9.97 17.98 14.99
C ILE A 270 10.03 19.45 14.60
N THR A 271 11.12 20.13 14.93
CA THR A 271 11.39 21.51 14.51
C THR A 271 12.20 21.51 13.21
N ASP A 272 11.96 22.50 12.34
CA ASP A 272 12.74 22.71 11.12
C ASP A 272 14.13 23.33 11.39
N GLU A 273 14.69 23.16 12.60
CA GLU A 273 16.06 23.64 12.84
C GLU A 273 17.01 22.91 11.89
N PRO A 274 17.73 23.66 11.03
CA PRO A 274 18.54 23.05 10.00
C PRO A 274 19.75 22.41 10.68
N CYS A 275 19.73 21.08 10.80
CA CYS A 275 20.99 20.38 10.73
C CYS A 275 21.51 20.66 9.32
N SER A 276 22.67 21.30 9.22
CA SER A 276 23.38 21.58 7.98
C SER A 276 23.78 20.26 7.31
N VAL A 277 22.81 19.55 6.75
CA VAL A 277 23.04 18.42 5.86
C VAL A 277 23.25 19.00 4.48
N PRO A 278 24.43 18.85 3.87
CA PRO A 278 24.67 19.36 2.54
C PRO A 278 23.69 18.69 1.58
N THR A 279 22.90 19.49 0.87
CA THR A 279 21.95 19.13 -0.18
C THR A 279 22.62 18.50 -1.42
N SER A 280 23.86 18.04 -1.30
CA SER A 280 24.68 17.43 -2.37
C SER A 280 25.13 16.00 -2.09
N THR A 281 24.68 15.35 -0.99
CA THR A 281 25.24 14.04 -0.59
C THR A 281 24.41 12.82 -1.01
N PHE A 282 23.10 12.95 -1.29
CA PHE A 282 22.23 11.77 -1.46
C PHE A 282 21.95 11.33 -2.90
N THR A 283 22.68 11.87 -3.88
CA THR A 283 22.78 11.30 -5.24
C THR A 283 23.97 10.35 -5.39
N ASN A 284 24.74 10.11 -4.32
CA ASN A 284 25.88 9.18 -4.29
C ASN A 284 25.49 7.80 -3.74
N LEU A 285 24.46 7.18 -4.30
CA LEU A 285 24.09 5.78 -4.04
C LEU A 285 25.16 4.75 -4.52
N ILE A 286 26.42 5.15 -4.75
CA ILE A 286 27.45 4.32 -5.42
C ILE A 286 28.81 4.23 -4.69
N LYS A 287 29.15 5.01 -3.66
CA LYS A 287 30.50 4.87 -3.05
C LYS A 287 30.51 4.95 -1.52
N GLY A 288 30.82 3.79 -0.91
CA GLY A 288 31.68 3.64 0.27
C GLY A 288 31.25 4.37 1.54
N ILE A 289 30.60 3.64 2.44
CA ILE A 289 30.20 4.12 3.77
C ILE A 289 31.43 4.24 4.68
N GLN A 290 31.65 5.41 5.26
CA GLN A 290 32.37 5.60 6.52
C GLN A 290 31.48 6.39 7.47
N ILE A 291 31.08 5.76 8.59
CA ILE A 291 30.26 6.40 9.63
C ILE A 291 31.19 6.85 10.76
N MET A 292 31.25 8.16 11.00
CA MET A 292 31.82 8.71 12.22
C MET A 292 30.78 8.65 13.34
N SER A 293 31.15 8.01 14.44
CA SER A 293 30.44 8.05 15.72
C SER A 293 30.57 9.43 16.37
N THR A 294 29.54 9.93 17.03
CA THR A 294 29.70 10.55 18.36
C THR A 294 28.39 10.75 19.13
N SER A 295 28.43 10.20 20.35
CA SER A 295 27.91 10.70 21.63
C SER A 295 26.41 10.92 21.87
N SER A 296 25.97 10.24 22.94
CA SER A 296 24.67 10.23 23.59
C SER A 296 24.18 11.58 24.12
N LYS A 297 22.88 11.84 23.94
CA LYS A 297 21.96 12.36 24.96
C LYS A 297 20.61 11.66 24.76
N THR A 298 20.18 10.91 25.76
CA THR A 298 18.98 10.06 25.75
C THR A 298 17.69 10.87 25.67
N ILE A 299 17.06 10.83 24.49
CA ILE A 299 15.61 10.89 24.28
C ILE A 299 15.22 9.44 23.90
N PRO A 300 14.22 8.78 24.52
CA PRO A 300 13.95 7.37 24.24
C PRO A 300 13.43 7.24 22.80
N MET A 301 14.11 6.39 22.02
CA MET A 301 13.92 6.24 20.57
C MET A 301 12.44 6.00 20.19
N ALA A 302 11.86 6.92 19.41
CA ALA A 302 10.63 6.67 18.69
C ALA A 302 10.96 5.91 17.40
N GLN A 303 10.44 4.70 17.26
CA GLN A 303 10.50 3.98 15.99
C GLN A 303 9.61 4.70 14.98
N PHE A 304 10.16 5.02 13.81
CA PHE A 304 9.42 5.62 12.71
C PHE A 304 9.11 4.58 11.63
N ILE A 305 7.84 4.45 11.26
CA ILE A 305 7.40 3.58 10.18
C ILE A 305 6.65 4.44 9.16
N CYS A 306 7.15 4.52 7.93
CA CYS A 306 6.46 5.19 6.84
C CYS A 306 5.96 4.14 5.84
N VAL A 307 4.71 4.29 5.43
CA VAL A 307 4.06 3.38 4.50
C VAL A 307 3.49 4.21 3.36
N SER A 308 3.81 3.87 2.12
CA SER A 308 3.30 4.59 0.96
C SER A 308 3.02 3.68 -0.23
N ALA A 309 2.04 4.05 -1.06
CA ALA A 309 1.80 3.42 -2.36
C ALA A 309 2.86 3.85 -3.37
N THR A 310 3.17 5.15 -3.36
CA THR A 310 4.12 5.80 -4.26
C THR A 310 5.10 6.65 -3.47
N MET A 311 6.30 6.87 -4.01
CA MET A 311 7.28 7.77 -3.41
C MET A 311 8.03 8.52 -4.50
N THR A 312 7.97 9.85 -4.45
CA THR A 312 8.88 10.71 -5.19
C THR A 312 10.20 10.85 -4.43
N ASP A 313 11.27 11.29 -5.10
CA ASP A 313 12.57 11.49 -4.44
C ASP A 313 12.48 12.54 -3.32
N GLU A 314 11.70 13.60 -3.54
CA GLU A 314 11.42 14.62 -2.53
C GLU A 314 10.68 14.06 -1.32
N ALA A 315 9.64 13.24 -1.56
CA ALA A 315 8.88 12.56 -0.51
C ALA A 315 9.76 11.61 0.31
N LEU A 316 10.63 10.85 -0.36
CA LEU A 316 11.56 9.94 0.28
C LEU A 316 12.54 10.70 1.18
N ALA A 317 13.15 11.77 0.66
CA ALA A 317 14.07 12.59 1.43
C ALA A 317 13.41 13.20 2.68
N GLN A 318 12.15 13.64 2.57
CA GLN A 318 11.38 14.13 3.72
C GLN A 318 11.09 13.03 4.74
N ALA A 319 10.69 11.83 4.30
CA ALA A 319 10.45 10.69 5.19
C ALA A 319 11.75 10.25 5.91
N GLU A 320 12.89 10.25 5.21
CA GLU A 320 14.20 9.96 5.80
C GLU A 320 14.58 11.01 6.86
N PHE A 321 14.33 12.29 6.58
CA PHE A 321 14.55 13.39 7.53
C PHE A 321 13.70 13.23 8.79
N LEU A 322 12.41 12.90 8.65
CA LEU A 322 11.53 12.65 9.79
C LEU A 322 12.02 11.45 10.62
N ALA A 323 12.39 10.35 9.95
CA ALA A 323 12.92 9.16 10.61
C ALA A 323 14.20 9.45 11.41
N PHE A 324 15.12 10.21 10.80
CA PHE A 324 16.39 10.58 11.41
C PHE A 324 16.17 11.52 12.60
N SER A 325 15.30 12.52 12.47
CA SER A 325 14.97 13.46 13.55
C SER A 325 14.39 12.76 14.79
N LEU A 326 13.63 11.67 14.59
CA LEU A 326 12.99 10.93 15.69
C LEU A 326 13.86 9.83 16.31
N SER A 327 14.67 9.16 15.50
CA SER A 327 15.37 7.95 15.91
C SER A 327 16.89 8.08 15.89
N SER A 328 17.45 9.18 15.40
CA SER A 328 18.90 9.37 15.17
C SER A 328 19.54 8.23 14.37
N SER A 329 18.74 7.55 13.52
CA SER A 329 19.16 6.40 12.74
C SER A 329 18.57 6.49 11.34
N THR A 330 19.34 6.00 10.35
CA THR A 330 18.85 5.89 8.97
C THR A 330 17.78 4.81 8.89
N PRO A 331 16.60 5.08 8.31
CA PRO A 331 15.56 4.07 8.20
C PRO A 331 15.95 2.99 7.19
N ASN A 332 15.49 1.76 7.40
CA ASN A 332 15.56 0.71 6.40
C ASN A 332 14.56 1.00 5.28
N LEU A 333 15.04 1.16 4.04
CA LEU A 333 14.18 1.34 2.87
C LEU A 333 13.82 -0.02 2.28
N ILE A 334 12.53 -0.35 2.27
CA ILE A 334 11.99 -1.58 1.68
C ILE A 334 10.96 -1.20 0.62
N ILE A 335 11.27 -1.52 -0.61
CA ILE A 335 10.41 -1.28 -1.77
C ILE A 335 9.92 -2.64 -2.26
N HIS A 336 8.65 -2.80 -2.62
CA HIS A 336 8.09 -4.00 -3.24
C HIS A 336 7.28 -3.64 -4.49
N GLY A 337 7.68 -4.21 -5.62
CA GLY A 337 7.17 -3.89 -6.94
C GLY A 337 7.98 -2.78 -7.63
N SER A 338 7.90 -2.72 -8.95
CA SER A 338 8.25 -1.52 -9.73
C SER A 338 7.48 -0.32 -9.17
N LEU A 339 8.22 0.60 -8.57
CA LEU A 339 7.73 1.88 -8.05
C LEU A 339 6.92 2.60 -9.12
N ASN A 340 5.76 3.12 -8.72
CA ASN A 340 4.88 3.89 -9.61
C ASN A 340 4.41 3.12 -10.86
N LYS A 341 4.38 1.78 -10.80
CA LYS A 341 3.85 0.95 -11.88
C LYS A 341 2.63 0.12 -11.46
N ILE A 342 1.68 0.02 -12.38
CA ILE A 342 0.45 -0.75 -12.28
C ILE A 342 0.74 -2.21 -12.64
N PRO A 343 0.29 -3.18 -11.83
CA PRO A 343 0.63 -4.57 -12.01
C PRO A 343 -0.06 -5.20 -13.24
N PRO A 344 0.51 -6.26 -13.83
CA PRO A 344 0.03 -6.83 -15.10
C PRO A 344 -1.32 -7.54 -15.01
N ASN A 345 -1.81 -7.84 -13.81
CA ASN A 345 -3.16 -8.39 -13.62
C ASN A 345 -4.27 -7.36 -13.89
N ILE A 346 -3.93 -6.07 -13.94
CA ILE A 346 -4.84 -5.00 -14.33
C ILE A 346 -4.58 -4.68 -15.79
N GLN A 347 -5.46 -5.15 -16.67
CA GLN A 347 -5.40 -4.77 -18.07
C GLN A 347 -5.96 -3.37 -18.27
N HIS A 348 -5.49 -2.69 -19.31
CA HIS A 348 -5.88 -1.33 -19.62
C HIS A 348 -6.52 -1.22 -21.01
N ALA A 349 -7.47 -0.32 -21.15
CA ALA A 349 -8.05 0.09 -22.42
C ALA A 349 -8.32 1.60 -22.43
N TYR A 350 -8.31 2.17 -23.64
CA TYR A 350 -8.52 3.61 -23.85
C TYR A 350 -9.80 3.85 -24.62
N LEU A 351 -10.51 4.91 -24.25
CA LEU A 351 -11.53 5.52 -25.10
C LEU A 351 -11.05 6.91 -25.53
N LEU A 352 -10.89 7.12 -26.83
CA LEU A 352 -10.52 8.42 -27.37
C LEU A 352 -11.75 9.32 -27.43
N SER A 353 -11.79 10.33 -26.56
CA SER A 353 -12.78 11.41 -26.65
C SER A 353 -12.34 12.38 -27.75
N SER A 354 -13.11 12.48 -28.84
CA SER A 354 -12.89 13.51 -29.85
C SER A 354 -13.30 14.86 -29.26
N GLN A 355 -12.33 15.70 -28.88
CA GLN A 355 -12.64 17.11 -28.67
C GLN A 355 -12.85 17.78 -30.04
N ALA A 356 -14.07 17.70 -30.54
CA ALA A 356 -14.67 18.71 -31.40
C ALA A 356 -16.01 19.07 -30.72
N ASP A 357 -16.30 20.36 -30.67
CA ASP A 357 -17.55 20.97 -30.16
C ASP A 357 -17.57 21.48 -28.71
N THR A 358 -16.60 22.31 -28.36
CA THR A 358 -16.80 23.42 -27.40
C THR A 358 -16.85 24.80 -28.05
N SER A 359 -17.10 24.89 -29.37
CA SER A 359 -17.37 26.19 -30.00
C SER A 359 -18.25 26.09 -31.25
N ALA A 360 -19.56 25.96 -31.05
CA ALA A 360 -20.59 26.64 -31.84
C ALA A 360 -21.98 26.17 -31.44
N ALA A 361 -22.68 27.02 -30.71
CA ALA A 361 -24.14 27.06 -30.80
C ALA A 361 -24.52 27.42 -32.25
N ALA A 362 -24.67 26.45 -33.15
CA ALA A 362 -25.37 26.62 -34.42
C ALA A 362 -25.72 25.27 -35.07
N LYS A 363 -27.02 24.96 -35.08
CA LYS A 363 -27.73 23.99 -35.95
C LYS A 363 -27.45 22.50 -35.73
N GLU A 364 -28.15 21.93 -34.76
CA GLU A 364 -28.88 20.67 -35.02
C GLU A 364 -30.35 20.83 -34.63
N LYS A 365 -31.15 21.15 -35.65
CA LYS A 365 -32.59 20.88 -35.66
C LYS A 365 -32.75 19.36 -35.75
N SER A 366 -33.37 18.79 -34.72
CA SER A 366 -34.39 17.74 -34.76
C SER A 366 -34.06 16.41 -35.48
N ILE A 367 -34.54 15.32 -34.85
CA ILE A 367 -34.69 13.93 -35.34
C ILE A 367 -33.47 13.07 -34.93
N SER A 368 -33.55 12.07 -34.04
CA SER A 368 -34.65 11.17 -33.67
C SER A 368 -34.38 10.50 -32.32
N LYS A 369 -35.47 10.07 -31.65
CA LYS A 369 -35.45 9.03 -30.62
C LYS A 369 -34.80 7.76 -31.19
N SER A 370 -33.49 7.59 -31.00
CA SER A 370 -32.75 6.39 -31.37
C SER A 370 -32.46 5.58 -30.10
N SER A 371 -33.16 4.45 -29.96
CA SER A 371 -32.63 3.16 -29.45
C SER A 371 -31.35 3.23 -28.60
N LYS A 372 -31.45 3.74 -27.37
CA LYS A 372 -30.29 3.94 -26.47
C LYS A 372 -29.95 2.75 -25.55
N VAL A 373 -30.67 1.62 -25.64
CA VAL A 373 -30.63 0.54 -24.63
C VAL A 373 -30.18 -0.83 -25.20
N THR A 374 -29.73 -0.92 -26.46
CA THR A 374 -29.52 -2.23 -27.11
C THR A 374 -28.13 -2.86 -26.88
N PHE A 375 -27.15 -2.11 -26.40
CA PHE A 375 -25.76 -2.60 -26.28
C PHE A 375 -25.44 -3.24 -24.92
N SER A 376 -25.98 -2.72 -23.82
CA SER A 376 -25.60 -3.17 -22.47
C SER A 376 -26.00 -4.62 -22.16
N SER A 377 -27.10 -5.10 -22.73
CA SER A 377 -27.57 -6.48 -22.58
C SER A 377 -26.75 -7.52 -23.35
N ARG A 378 -25.84 -7.08 -24.24
CA ARG A 378 -24.97 -7.97 -25.04
C ARG A 378 -23.58 -8.16 -24.44
N ILE A 379 -23.14 -7.26 -23.56
CA ILE A 379 -21.82 -7.38 -22.95
C ILE A 379 -21.89 -8.42 -21.84
N THR A 380 -21.05 -9.45 -21.97
CA THR A 380 -21.09 -10.65 -21.13
C THR A 380 -19.97 -10.68 -20.07
N SER A 381 -18.90 -9.91 -20.28
CA SER A 381 -17.77 -9.82 -19.35
C SER A 381 -17.01 -8.50 -19.53
N ILE A 382 -16.18 -8.15 -18.55
CA ILE A 382 -15.21 -7.05 -18.67
C ILE A 382 -14.28 -7.21 -19.88
N TRP A 383 -13.97 -8.44 -20.31
CA TRP A 383 -13.14 -8.70 -21.48
C TRP A 383 -13.86 -8.40 -22.78
N HIS A 384 -15.15 -8.71 -22.85
CA HIS A 384 -15.99 -8.30 -23.97
C HIS A 384 -16.06 -6.77 -24.04
N LEU A 385 -16.20 -6.07 -22.91
CA LEU A 385 -16.11 -4.60 -22.89
C LEU A 385 -14.76 -4.09 -23.42
N LYS A 386 -13.64 -4.70 -22.99
CA LYS A 386 -12.29 -4.36 -23.48
C LYS A 386 -12.19 -4.48 -24.99
N GLN A 387 -12.65 -5.59 -25.54
CA GLN A 387 -12.64 -5.85 -26.98
C GLN A 387 -13.46 -4.80 -27.74
N LEU A 388 -14.66 -4.46 -27.27
CA LEU A 388 -15.51 -3.43 -27.89
C LEU A 388 -14.87 -2.03 -27.89
N LEU A 389 -14.07 -1.70 -26.86
CA LEU A 389 -13.30 -0.46 -26.81
C LEU A 389 -12.15 -0.48 -27.84
N GLU A 390 -11.43 -1.59 -27.96
CA GLU A 390 -10.34 -1.78 -28.92
C GLU A 390 -10.84 -1.74 -30.37
N ASP A 391 -12.00 -2.36 -30.62
CA ASP A 391 -12.70 -2.38 -31.91
C ASP A 391 -13.38 -1.04 -32.24
N ARG A 392 -13.32 -0.06 -31.32
CA ARG A 392 -13.93 1.28 -31.44
C ARG A 392 -15.45 1.25 -31.67
N GLU A 393 -16.13 0.25 -31.12
CA GLU A 393 -17.59 0.15 -31.19
C GLU A 393 -18.27 1.14 -30.24
N ILE A 394 -17.64 1.43 -29.09
CA ILE A 394 -18.08 2.45 -28.14
C ILE A 394 -17.56 3.81 -28.60
N LYS A 395 -18.47 4.76 -28.85
CA LYS A 395 -18.16 6.02 -29.55
C LYS A 395 -18.06 7.22 -28.63
N SER A 396 -18.62 7.15 -27.42
CA SER A 396 -18.66 8.29 -26.51
C SER A 396 -18.53 7.91 -25.05
N GLU A 397 -18.06 8.86 -24.25
CA GLU A 397 -18.05 8.77 -22.78
C GLU A 397 -19.45 8.47 -22.22
N GLY A 398 -20.48 9.14 -22.74
CA GLY A 398 -21.86 8.95 -22.28
C GLY A 398 -22.35 7.53 -22.51
N GLU A 399 -22.03 6.95 -23.67
CA GLU A 399 -22.34 5.55 -23.99
C GLU A 399 -21.62 4.57 -23.05
N LEU A 400 -20.35 4.80 -22.75
CA LEU A 400 -19.60 3.99 -21.78
C LEU A 400 -20.23 4.05 -20.38
N ILE A 401 -20.60 5.24 -19.92
CA ILE A 401 -21.27 5.42 -18.62
C ILE A 401 -22.62 4.70 -18.62
N ASP A 402 -23.41 4.80 -19.68
CA ASP A 402 -24.72 4.14 -19.79
C ASP A 402 -24.59 2.61 -19.81
N ILE A 403 -23.60 2.07 -20.55
CA ILE A 403 -23.29 0.63 -20.60
C ILE A 403 -22.98 0.08 -19.22
N VAL A 404 -22.14 0.77 -18.45
CA VAL A 404 -21.70 0.32 -17.13
C VAL A 404 -22.86 0.49 -16.14
N SER A 405 -23.53 1.63 -16.18
CA SER A 405 -24.68 1.92 -15.30
C SER A 405 -25.82 0.91 -15.47
N SER A 406 -25.99 0.30 -16.64
CA SER A 406 -27.06 -0.68 -16.92
C SER A 406 -26.59 -2.15 -16.98
N GLY A 407 -25.31 -2.42 -17.22
CA GLY A 407 -24.80 -3.79 -17.41
C GLY A 407 -24.45 -4.51 -16.11
N SER A 408 -24.48 -5.85 -16.07
CA SER A 408 -24.15 -6.67 -14.90
C SER A 408 -22.98 -7.63 -15.14
N PHE A 409 -22.11 -7.30 -16.10
CA PHE A 409 -20.99 -8.14 -16.57
C PHE A 409 -19.70 -8.00 -15.76
N TYR A 410 -19.77 -7.37 -14.60
CA TYR A 410 -18.69 -7.11 -13.66
C TYR A 410 -19.25 -7.15 -12.24
N SER A 411 -18.38 -7.32 -11.25
CA SER A 411 -18.76 -7.49 -9.86
C SER A 411 -19.04 -6.15 -9.19
N LYS A 412 -18.05 -5.25 -9.24
CA LYS A 412 -18.16 -3.87 -8.77
C LYS A 412 -17.36 -2.96 -9.68
N CYS A 413 -17.94 -1.80 -9.98
CA CYS A 413 -17.30 -0.79 -10.81
C CYS A 413 -17.14 0.53 -10.05
N ILE A 414 -15.98 1.16 -10.21
CA ILE A 414 -15.76 2.54 -9.78
C ILE A 414 -15.53 3.42 -11.00
N VAL A 415 -16.33 4.48 -11.13
CA VAL A 415 -16.19 5.50 -12.16
C VAL A 415 -15.69 6.78 -11.52
N PHE A 416 -14.49 7.19 -11.91
CA PHE A 416 -13.83 8.41 -11.49
C PHE A 416 -14.15 9.56 -12.43
N PHE A 417 -14.56 10.68 -11.86
CA PHE A 417 -14.77 11.94 -12.55
C PHE A 417 -13.77 12.99 -12.06
N LEU A 418 -13.47 13.98 -12.91
CA LEU A 418 -12.63 15.11 -12.54
C LEU A 418 -13.39 16.10 -11.66
N LEU A 419 -14.66 16.35 -11.95
CA LEU A 419 -15.47 17.36 -11.29
C LEU A 419 -16.63 16.74 -10.51
N ARG A 420 -16.98 17.37 -9.38
CA ARG A 420 -18.17 17.02 -8.57
C ARG A 420 -19.45 17.11 -9.40
N SER A 421 -19.58 18.14 -10.24
CA SER A 421 -20.77 18.34 -11.08
C SER A 421 -21.05 17.15 -11.99
N GLN A 422 -20.01 16.50 -12.51
CA GLN A 422 -20.14 15.30 -13.34
C GLN A 422 -20.65 14.09 -12.55
N VAL A 423 -20.21 13.94 -11.29
CA VAL A 423 -20.72 12.89 -10.39
C VAL A 423 -22.22 13.09 -10.18
N GLU A 424 -22.65 14.32 -9.87
CA GLU A 424 -24.06 14.62 -9.64
C GLU A 424 -24.91 14.43 -10.89
N GLU A 425 -24.50 15.00 -12.02
CA GLU A 425 -25.22 14.93 -13.29
C GLU A 425 -25.42 13.50 -13.75
N ASN A 426 -24.35 12.69 -13.74
CA ASN A 426 -24.43 11.31 -14.19
C ASN A 426 -25.15 10.41 -13.18
N SER A 427 -25.08 10.70 -11.87
CA SER A 427 -25.83 9.92 -10.86
C SER A 427 -27.35 10.08 -10.98
N ARG A 428 -27.85 11.20 -11.54
CA ARG A 428 -29.30 11.42 -11.75
C ARG A 428 -29.89 10.50 -12.82
N LYS A 429 -29.06 9.85 -13.63
CA LYS A 429 -29.49 8.91 -14.67
C LYS A 429 -29.78 7.52 -14.12
N GLU A 430 -30.20 7.39 -12.85
CA GLU A 430 -30.59 6.10 -12.25
C GLU A 430 -31.53 5.36 -13.21
N GLN A 431 -30.97 4.34 -13.89
CA GLN A 431 -31.73 3.49 -14.78
C GLN A 431 -32.35 2.38 -13.95
N GLN A 432 -33.57 2.02 -14.30
CA GLN A 432 -34.44 1.11 -13.55
C GLN A 432 -33.67 -0.14 -13.07
N GLY A 433 -33.56 -0.29 -11.75
CA GLY A 433 -33.17 -1.55 -11.09
C GLY A 433 -31.75 -1.61 -10.54
N LYS A 434 -30.87 -0.62 -10.75
CA LYS A 434 -29.48 -0.66 -10.27
C LYS A 434 -29.09 0.54 -9.42
N THR A 435 -28.57 0.29 -8.22
CA THR A 435 -28.13 1.33 -7.29
C THR A 435 -26.79 1.92 -7.74
N ILE A 436 -26.79 3.22 -8.06
CA ILE A 436 -25.57 3.99 -8.32
C ILE A 436 -25.21 4.75 -7.05
N PHE A 437 -24.09 4.40 -6.45
CA PHE A 437 -23.52 5.11 -5.31
C PHE A 437 -22.81 6.37 -5.81
N ARG A 438 -22.92 7.47 -5.05
CA ARG A 438 -22.27 8.74 -5.37
C ARG A 438 -21.42 9.22 -4.20
N LEU A 439 -20.20 9.66 -4.48
CA LEU A 439 -19.25 9.99 -3.42
C LEU A 439 -18.32 11.14 -3.84
N HIS A 440 -18.43 12.29 -3.19
CA HIS A 440 -17.53 13.43 -3.41
C HIS A 440 -17.12 14.09 -2.09
N GLY A 441 -16.02 14.85 -2.10
CA GLY A 441 -15.38 15.35 -0.88
C GLY A 441 -16.21 16.33 -0.03
N GLU A 442 -17.19 17.01 -0.62
CA GLU A 442 -18.09 17.95 0.07
C GLU A 442 -19.34 17.29 0.69
N MET A 443 -19.49 15.97 0.61
CA MET A 443 -20.59 15.28 1.29
C MET A 443 -20.37 15.33 2.81
N GLN A 444 -21.47 15.40 3.56
CA GLN A 444 -21.41 15.17 5.00
C GLN A 444 -20.82 13.79 5.28
N GLN A 445 -19.97 13.73 6.30
CA GLN A 445 -19.15 12.56 6.54
C GLN A 445 -20.00 11.34 6.91
N GLU A 446 -21.10 11.51 7.64
CA GLU A 446 -22.01 10.41 7.99
C GLU A 446 -22.59 9.74 6.73
N ILE A 447 -22.99 10.56 5.75
CA ILE A 447 -23.51 10.07 4.46
C ILE A 447 -22.40 9.38 3.66
N ARG A 448 -21.18 9.93 3.71
CA ARG A 448 -20.01 9.36 3.05
C ARG A 448 -19.73 7.94 3.55
N ASP A 449 -19.71 7.76 4.87
CA ASP A 449 -19.43 6.48 5.51
C ASP A 449 -20.55 5.46 5.24
N GLU A 450 -21.81 5.89 5.25
CA GLU A 450 -22.96 5.05 4.90
C GLU A 450 -22.83 4.52 3.46
N ILE A 451 -22.53 5.40 2.50
CA ILE A 451 -22.39 5.05 1.08
C ILE A 451 -21.23 4.09 0.86
N LEU A 452 -20.09 4.33 1.51
CA LEU A 452 -18.92 3.45 1.42
C LEU A 452 -19.21 2.07 2.00
N THR A 453 -19.89 2.01 3.15
CA THR A 453 -20.29 0.76 3.79
C THR A 453 -21.22 -0.02 2.87
N ARG A 454 -22.27 0.61 2.36
CA ARG A 454 -23.23 -0.02 1.44
C ARG A 454 -22.60 -0.49 0.14
N PHE A 455 -21.67 0.28 -0.44
CA PHE A 455 -20.94 -0.13 -1.64
C PHE A 455 -19.99 -1.31 -1.36
N SER A 456 -19.29 -1.29 -0.22
CA SER A 456 -18.39 -2.37 0.18
C SER A 456 -19.15 -3.68 0.44
N GLU A 457 -20.30 -3.60 1.12
CA GLU A 457 -21.17 -4.73 1.47
C GLU A 457 -22.05 -5.20 0.30
N ALA A 458 -22.11 -4.45 -0.80
CA ALA A 458 -22.87 -4.85 -1.97
C ALA A 458 -22.40 -6.24 -2.46
N PRO A 459 -23.31 -7.20 -2.70
CA PRO A 459 -22.95 -8.53 -3.16
C PRO A 459 -22.19 -8.47 -4.48
N SER A 460 -21.19 -9.33 -4.67
CA SER A 460 -20.35 -9.31 -5.86
C SER A 460 -21.11 -9.61 -7.17
N TYR A 461 -22.34 -10.10 -7.11
CA TYR A 461 -23.22 -10.29 -8.28
C TYR A 461 -24.18 -9.11 -8.53
N SER A 462 -24.19 -8.07 -7.69
CA SER A 462 -25.11 -6.94 -7.83
C SER A 462 -24.66 -5.93 -8.89
N GLY A 463 -23.41 -6.04 -9.37
CA GLY A 463 -22.82 -5.10 -10.32
C GLY A 463 -22.69 -3.68 -9.76
N ALA A 464 -22.53 -3.50 -8.45
CA ALA A 464 -22.60 -2.18 -7.81
C ALA A 464 -21.69 -1.15 -8.49
N VAL A 465 -22.18 0.08 -8.63
CA VAL A 465 -21.45 1.15 -9.31
C VAL A 465 -21.25 2.33 -8.37
N LEU A 466 -20.01 2.80 -8.25
CA LEU A 466 -19.68 3.98 -7.49
C LEU A 466 -19.16 5.09 -8.41
N PHE A 467 -19.85 6.22 -8.41
CA PHE A 467 -19.41 7.45 -9.05
C PHE A 467 -18.70 8.34 -8.04
N THR A 468 -17.46 8.72 -8.33
CA THR A 468 -16.64 9.45 -7.35
C THR A 468 -15.59 10.37 -7.97
N THR A 469 -15.03 11.25 -7.14
CA THR A 469 -13.82 12.03 -7.46
C THR A 469 -12.61 11.47 -6.69
N ASP A 470 -11.40 11.90 -7.03
CA ASP A 470 -10.17 11.43 -6.37
C ASP A 470 -10.21 11.61 -4.84
N LEU A 471 -10.67 12.78 -4.38
CA LEU A 471 -10.81 13.07 -2.95
C LEU A 471 -11.88 12.19 -2.28
N GLY A 472 -12.93 11.84 -3.01
CA GLY A 472 -14.01 10.97 -2.53
C GLY A 472 -13.56 9.53 -2.35
N ALA A 473 -12.76 9.00 -3.28
CA ALA A 473 -12.32 7.60 -3.27
C ALA A 473 -11.09 7.30 -2.40
N ARG A 474 -10.44 8.33 -1.84
CA ARG A 474 -9.35 8.12 -0.87
C ARG A 474 -9.83 7.29 0.31
N GLY A 475 -9.04 6.31 0.71
CA GLY A 475 -9.40 5.34 1.74
C GLY A 475 -10.48 4.33 1.33
N LEU A 476 -10.93 4.27 0.08
CA LEU A 476 -11.93 3.27 -0.31
C LEU A 476 -11.30 1.86 -0.36
N ASP A 477 -11.78 0.94 0.50
CA ASP A 477 -11.34 -0.46 0.58
C ASP A 477 -12.47 -1.44 0.23
N SER A 478 -12.94 -1.44 -1.02
CA SER A 478 -13.89 -2.45 -1.50
C SER A 478 -13.17 -3.70 -2.01
N LYS A 479 -13.50 -4.86 -1.45
CA LYS A 479 -13.18 -6.15 -2.07
C LYS A 479 -14.02 -6.29 -3.36
N ASP A 480 -13.46 -6.94 -4.38
CA ASP A 480 -14.13 -7.31 -5.64
C ASP A 480 -14.41 -6.17 -6.64
N VAL A 481 -13.55 -5.15 -6.71
CA VAL A 481 -13.58 -4.21 -7.85
C VAL A 481 -12.75 -4.81 -9.00
N ASP A 482 -13.46 -5.23 -10.03
CA ASP A 482 -12.92 -5.82 -11.25
C ASP A 482 -12.98 -4.85 -12.45
N LEU A 483 -13.68 -3.72 -12.32
CA LEU A 483 -13.73 -2.65 -13.32
C LEU A 483 -13.50 -1.26 -12.71
N VAL A 484 -12.54 -0.52 -13.26
CA VAL A 484 -12.34 0.91 -12.95
C VAL A 484 -12.41 1.72 -14.23
N ILE A 485 -13.15 2.82 -14.21
CA ILE A 485 -13.29 3.73 -15.35
C ILE A 485 -12.85 5.13 -14.91
N SER A 486 -11.92 5.72 -15.64
CA SER A 486 -11.47 7.09 -15.44
C SER A 486 -12.00 7.98 -16.55
N ILE A 487 -12.94 8.85 -16.20
CA ILE A 487 -13.45 9.89 -17.07
C ILE A 487 -12.47 11.07 -17.03
N GLY A 488 -11.73 11.25 -18.13
CA GLY A 488 -10.61 12.17 -18.19
C GLY A 488 -9.36 11.63 -17.50
N PHE A 489 -8.21 12.16 -17.88
CA PHE A 489 -6.95 11.85 -17.22
C PHE A 489 -6.81 12.69 -15.93
N PRO A 490 -6.47 12.08 -14.78
CA PRO A 490 -6.24 12.81 -13.54
C PRO A 490 -5.09 13.81 -13.66
N PRO A 491 -4.99 14.81 -12.76
CA PRO A 491 -3.97 15.86 -12.86
C PRO A 491 -2.53 15.34 -12.66
N THR A 492 -2.35 14.17 -12.04
CA THR A 492 -1.03 13.58 -11.78
C THR A 492 -1.01 12.08 -12.04
N THR A 493 0.16 11.57 -12.42
CA THR A 493 0.43 10.13 -12.61
C THR A 493 0.20 9.32 -11.33
N VAL A 494 0.51 9.87 -10.16
CA VAL A 494 0.23 9.25 -8.87
C VAL A 494 -1.27 9.03 -8.68
N SER A 495 -2.08 10.06 -8.97
CA SER A 495 -3.54 9.94 -8.92
C SER A 495 -4.05 8.88 -9.92
N PHE A 496 -3.47 8.81 -11.12
CA PHE A 496 -3.78 7.76 -12.09
C PHE A 496 -3.55 6.35 -11.53
N ILE A 497 -2.36 6.10 -10.99
CA ILE A 497 -2.00 4.81 -10.37
C ILE A 497 -2.95 4.50 -9.21
N HIS A 498 -3.35 5.50 -8.42
CA HIS A 498 -4.29 5.32 -7.32
C HIS A 498 -5.71 4.98 -7.78
N ARG A 499 -6.19 5.57 -8.88
CA ARG A 499 -7.48 5.21 -9.50
C ARG A 499 -7.46 3.75 -9.95
N VAL A 500 -6.48 3.40 -10.77
CA VAL A 500 -6.36 2.07 -11.36
C VAL A 500 -6.12 1.00 -10.28
N GLY A 501 -5.33 1.32 -9.26
CA GLY A 501 -5.06 0.46 -8.10
C GLY A 501 -6.26 0.20 -7.19
N ARG A 502 -7.44 0.79 -7.46
CA ARG A 502 -8.71 0.35 -6.85
C ARG A 502 -9.18 -1.00 -7.39
N ALA A 503 -8.75 -1.38 -8.58
CA ALA A 503 -9.03 -2.68 -9.19
C ALA A 503 -7.94 -3.72 -8.86
N GLY A 504 -8.25 -5.00 -9.11
CA GLY A 504 -7.22 -6.05 -9.20
C GLY A 504 -6.60 -6.45 -7.87
N ARG A 505 -7.36 -6.27 -6.78
CA ARG A 505 -6.93 -6.66 -5.43
C ARG A 505 -6.77 -8.18 -5.33
N MET A 506 -5.84 -8.63 -4.48
CA MET A 506 -5.53 -10.07 -4.30
C MET A 506 -5.09 -10.79 -5.59
N GLY A 507 -4.60 -10.05 -6.60
CA GLY A 507 -4.16 -10.65 -7.87
C GLY A 507 -5.30 -11.06 -8.81
N GLN A 508 -6.55 -10.69 -8.50
CA GLN A 508 -7.67 -10.86 -9.42
C GLN A 508 -7.40 -10.10 -10.72
N LYS A 509 -7.80 -10.68 -11.85
CA LYS A 509 -7.74 -9.97 -13.12
C LYS A 509 -8.82 -8.90 -13.16
N SER A 510 -8.45 -7.70 -13.58
CA SER A 510 -9.37 -6.58 -13.67
C SER A 510 -9.10 -5.74 -14.92
N LEU A 511 -10.05 -4.86 -15.23
CA LEU A 511 -9.95 -3.92 -16.34
C LEU A 511 -9.97 -2.50 -15.81
N ALA A 512 -9.04 -1.68 -16.30
CA ALA A 512 -9.05 -0.24 -16.16
C ALA A 512 -9.30 0.42 -17.51
N VAL A 513 -10.33 1.25 -17.61
CA VAL A 513 -10.66 2.01 -18.81
C VAL A 513 -10.35 3.48 -18.55
N THR A 514 -9.67 4.16 -19.46
CA THR A 514 -9.42 5.61 -19.34
C THR A 514 -9.91 6.34 -20.57
N VAL A 515 -10.80 7.30 -20.35
CA VAL A 515 -11.30 8.21 -21.38
C VAL A 515 -10.33 9.39 -21.47
N VAL A 516 -9.67 9.55 -22.61
CA VAL A 516 -8.67 10.61 -22.82
C VAL A 516 -8.96 11.38 -24.10
N SER A 517 -8.65 12.68 -24.10
CA SER A 517 -8.58 13.43 -25.35
C SER A 517 -7.38 12.95 -26.17
N ASN A 518 -7.50 12.93 -27.50
CA ASN A 518 -6.48 12.39 -28.42
C ASN A 518 -5.16 13.20 -28.39
N ARG A 519 -4.39 13.03 -27.30
CA ARG A 519 -3.09 13.64 -27.05
C ARG A 519 -2.07 12.53 -26.87
N ALA A 520 -1.17 12.38 -27.84
CA ALA A 520 -0.16 11.32 -27.86
C ALA A 520 0.71 11.28 -26.60
N ASP A 521 1.00 12.44 -26.01
CA ASP A 521 1.82 12.54 -24.80
C ASP A 521 1.15 11.91 -23.58
N LEU A 522 -0.18 12.02 -23.46
CA LEU A 522 -0.95 11.42 -22.38
C LEU A 522 -1.03 9.90 -22.52
N LEU A 523 -1.17 9.39 -23.74
CA LEU A 523 -1.16 7.95 -24.00
C LEU A 523 0.19 7.33 -23.60
N ARG A 524 1.30 7.98 -23.97
CA ARG A 524 2.64 7.55 -23.54
C ARG A 524 2.79 7.56 -22.02
N GLN A 525 2.35 8.63 -21.34
CA GLN A 525 2.38 8.70 -19.88
C GLN A 525 1.58 7.57 -19.22
N ILE A 526 0.45 7.17 -19.81
CA ILE A 526 -0.35 6.05 -19.30
C ILE A 526 0.36 4.73 -19.53
N ASP A 527 0.84 4.46 -20.74
CA ASP A 527 1.58 3.23 -21.05
C ASP A 527 2.83 3.09 -20.16
N ASP A 528 3.52 4.20 -19.89
CA ASP A 528 4.64 4.28 -18.95
C ASP A 528 4.25 4.03 -17.49
N CYS A 529 2.96 3.97 -17.14
CA CYS A 529 2.50 3.54 -15.82
C CYS A 529 2.35 2.03 -15.70
N PHE A 530 2.24 1.27 -16.78
CA PHE A 530 2.04 -0.17 -16.69
C PHE A 530 3.39 -0.90 -16.65
N GLU A 531 3.45 -2.00 -15.89
CA GLU A 531 4.56 -2.92 -16.01
C GLU A 531 4.52 -3.56 -17.40
N THR A 532 5.62 -3.46 -18.14
CA THR A 532 5.80 -4.31 -19.31
C THR A 532 5.83 -5.75 -18.83
N SER A 533 4.86 -6.55 -19.25
CA SER A 533 4.89 -7.99 -19.03
C SER A 533 6.17 -8.53 -19.66
N VAL A 534 7.15 -8.93 -18.84
CA VAL A 534 8.39 -9.60 -19.29
C VAL A 534 8.11 -11.06 -19.69
N LEU A 535 6.89 -11.38 -20.12
CA LEU A 535 6.46 -12.73 -20.43
C LEU A 535 5.58 -12.73 -21.68
N GLU A 536 6.24 -12.91 -22.82
CA GLU A 536 5.87 -13.95 -23.79
C GLU A 536 7.02 -14.96 -23.90
#